data_AF-A0A370MUV7-F1
#
_entry.id   AF-A0A370MUV7-F1
#
_cell.length_a   1.000
_cell.length_b   1.000
_cell.length_c   1.000
_cell.angle_alpha   90.00
_cell.angle_beta   90.00
_cell.angle_gamma   90.00
#
_symmetry.space_group_name_H-M   'P 1'
#
loop_
_entity.id
_entity.type
_entity.pdbx_description
1 polymer ?
#
loop_
_entity_poly.entity_id
_entity_poly.type
_entity_poly.pdbx_seq_one_letter_code
_entity_poly.pdbx_strand_id
1 'polypeptide(L)'
;VIQEAIEVELAELLEQFSNVKTLSGQRAVVRNGYLPEREVLTGAGPIAVKVPKVRDRSGSGVKFNSAIVPPYVRKSPRVSAALPWLYLKGVSTGDMSEALSVLLGDDAKGLSANVVSRLKAQWADEHAHWNQRDLSAARYVYWWVDGIHTGLRSEGSDGQCLLVIIGVTPDGRKERVAIGDGYRESKASWVEVLLDLKSRGLQAGPLAAVGDGAMGFWAALEEVFPTTRAQRCWFHKMGNVLNALPKSQHGRAKADLQAIWMAATRADAYAAFDRFVTIYGAKYPKATGVLTKDRDSLLTFYDFPAEHWQHIRTTNAIESTFATVRHRTTRTRNCVSRATFLGLAF
;
A
#
# COMPACT_ATOMS: atom_id res chain seq x y z
N VAL A 1 18.05 33.74 10.79
CA VAL A 1 16.68 33.20 10.58
C VAL A 1 16.23 32.21 11.65
N ILE A 2 16.68 30.93 11.69
CA ILE A 2 16.16 29.96 12.69
C ILE A 2 16.47 30.41 14.14
N GLN A 3 17.72 30.81 14.41
CA GLN A 3 18.09 31.29 15.74
C GLN A 3 17.25 32.51 16.16
N GLU A 4 17.08 33.50 15.27
CA GLU A 4 16.28 34.70 15.53
C GLU A 4 14.81 34.36 15.79
N ALA A 5 14.24 33.42 15.03
CA ALA A 5 12.86 33.00 15.23
C ALA A 5 12.64 32.32 16.60
N ILE A 6 13.61 31.55 17.09
CA ILE A 6 13.59 30.98 18.45
C ILE A 6 13.69 32.09 19.51
N GLU A 7 14.48 33.14 19.25
CA GLU A 7 14.53 34.30 20.15
C GLU A 7 13.20 35.06 20.20
N VAL A 8 12.46 35.11 19.08
CA VAL A 8 11.10 35.66 19.04
C VAL A 8 10.14 34.82 19.88
N GLU A 9 10.13 33.49 19.74
CA GLU A 9 9.32 32.59 20.59
C GLU A 9 9.63 32.78 22.08
N LEU A 10 10.92 32.98 22.43
CA LEU A 10 11.31 33.26 23.81
C LEU A 10 10.77 34.61 24.28
N ALA A 11 10.86 35.65 23.45
CA ALA A 11 10.36 36.98 23.78
C ALA A 11 8.85 36.94 24.04
N GLU A 12 8.09 36.23 23.21
CA GLU A 12 6.65 36.00 23.40
C GLU A 12 6.36 35.31 24.74
N LEU A 13 7.10 34.26 25.08
CA LEU A 13 6.95 33.60 26.39
C LEU A 13 7.26 34.57 27.54
N LEU A 14 8.36 35.33 27.46
CA LEU A 14 8.73 36.26 28.53
C LEU A 14 7.72 37.40 28.68
N GLU A 15 7.10 37.84 27.59
CA GLU A 15 6.04 38.86 27.61
C GLU A 15 4.76 38.33 28.27
N GLN A 16 4.37 37.08 28.03
CA GLN A 16 3.24 36.45 28.72
C GLN A 16 3.41 36.43 30.25
N PHE A 17 4.65 36.35 30.73
CA PHE A 17 4.97 36.34 32.17
C PHE A 17 5.51 37.68 32.69
N SER A 18 5.41 38.78 31.91
CA SER A 18 5.97 40.09 32.27
C SER A 18 5.38 40.67 33.56
N ASN A 19 4.10 40.39 33.82
CA ASN A 19 3.36 40.84 35.00
C ASN A 19 3.54 39.94 36.23
N VAL A 20 4.16 38.77 36.08
CA VAL A 20 4.36 37.82 37.18
C VAL A 20 5.68 38.15 37.89
N LYS A 21 5.58 38.58 39.15
CA LYS A 21 6.72 38.96 39.98
C LYS A 21 6.82 38.11 41.24
N THR A 22 8.05 37.90 41.73
CA THR A 22 8.31 37.30 43.04
C THR A 22 7.92 38.26 44.17
N LEU A 23 7.86 37.76 45.41
CA LEU A 23 7.63 38.58 46.61
C LEU A 23 8.66 39.72 46.76
N SER A 24 9.86 39.54 46.19
CA SER A 24 10.93 40.55 46.13
C SER A 24 10.82 41.52 44.95
N GLY A 25 9.71 41.52 44.19
CA GLY A 25 9.45 42.43 43.07
C GLY A 25 10.21 42.10 41.78
N GLN A 26 10.95 40.99 41.72
CA GLN A 26 11.70 40.57 40.54
C GLN A 26 10.80 39.79 39.57
N ARG A 27 11.09 39.82 38.26
CA ARG A 27 10.36 38.98 37.29
C ARG A 27 10.48 37.50 37.65
N ALA A 28 9.35 36.80 37.64
CA ALA A 28 9.29 35.39 38.01
C ALA A 28 9.95 34.47 36.98
N VAL A 29 9.75 34.74 35.69
CA VAL A 29 10.37 33.98 34.59
C VAL A 29 11.42 34.85 33.93
N VAL A 30 12.66 34.36 33.89
CA VAL A 30 13.79 35.09 33.30
C VAL A 30 14.63 34.19 32.41
N ARG A 31 15.27 34.79 31.40
CA ARG A 31 16.28 34.11 30.59
C ARG A 31 17.44 33.63 31.47
N ASN A 32 17.94 32.43 31.20
CA ASN A 32 19.03 31.80 31.95
C ASN A 32 20.00 31.05 31.02
N GLY A 33 20.54 31.78 30.04
CA GLY A 33 21.49 31.25 29.06
C GLY A 33 20.83 30.39 27.98
N TYR A 34 21.58 29.40 27.50
CA TYR A 34 21.19 28.50 26.42
C TYR A 34 21.42 27.04 26.83
N LEU A 35 20.70 26.13 26.18
CA LEU A 35 21.09 24.72 26.12
C LEU A 35 22.39 24.59 25.31
N PRO A 36 23.13 23.46 25.46
CA PRO A 36 24.26 23.16 24.59
C PRO A 36 23.87 23.30 23.13
N GLU A 37 24.80 23.87 22.35
CA GLU A 37 24.62 23.98 20.90
C GLU A 37 24.40 22.59 20.30
N ARG A 38 23.51 22.54 19.32
CA ARG A 38 23.25 21.32 18.57
C ARG A 38 22.99 21.65 17.11
N GLU A 39 23.40 20.75 16.24
CA GLU A 39 23.08 20.83 14.82
C GLU A 39 21.70 20.25 14.52
N VAL A 40 20.97 20.94 13.65
CA VAL A 40 19.71 20.50 13.06
C VAL A 40 19.91 20.37 11.56
N LEU A 41 19.75 19.17 11.03
CA LEU A 41 19.86 18.92 9.59
C LEU A 41 18.62 19.45 8.86
N THR A 42 18.82 20.36 7.92
CA THR A 42 17.78 20.96 7.08
C THR A 42 18.00 20.64 5.60
N GLY A 43 17.07 21.03 4.73
CA GLY A 43 17.24 20.88 3.28
C GLY A 43 18.38 21.72 2.70
N ALA A 44 18.91 22.69 3.45
CA ALA A 44 20.06 23.50 3.07
C ALA A 44 21.38 23.01 3.72
N GLY A 45 21.34 21.89 4.45
CA GLY A 45 22.48 21.36 5.22
C GLY A 45 22.29 21.49 6.74
N PRO A 46 23.31 21.10 7.53
CA PRO A 46 23.30 21.22 8.99
C PRO A 46 23.36 22.70 9.42
N ILE A 47 22.50 23.06 10.38
CA ILE A 47 22.46 24.40 10.97
C ILE A 47 22.66 24.27 12.47
N ALA A 48 23.67 24.95 13.02
CA ALA A 48 23.90 25.04 14.45
C ALA A 48 22.86 25.94 15.12
N VAL A 49 22.26 25.45 16.22
CA VAL A 49 21.20 26.15 16.95
C VAL A 49 21.48 26.11 18.45
N LYS A 50 21.27 27.25 19.12
CA LYS A 50 21.29 27.37 20.58
C LYS A 50 19.88 27.72 21.07
N VAL A 51 19.20 26.75 21.67
CA VAL A 51 17.86 26.99 22.24
C VAL A 51 18.00 27.71 23.59
N PRO A 52 17.40 28.88 23.78
CA PRO A 52 17.44 29.60 25.06
C PRO A 52 16.83 28.80 26.20
N LYS A 53 17.25 29.11 27.43
CA LYS A 53 16.65 28.57 28.64
C LYS A 53 15.95 29.66 29.42
N VAL A 54 14.88 29.28 30.10
CA VAL A 54 14.26 30.10 31.14
C VAL A 54 14.52 29.49 32.51
N ARG A 55 14.61 30.35 33.51
CA ARG A 55 14.56 29.99 34.92
C ARG A 55 13.25 30.53 35.48
N ASP A 56 12.41 29.62 35.94
CA ASP A 56 11.24 29.96 36.73
C ASP A 56 11.62 30.09 38.21
N ARG A 57 11.25 31.23 38.81
CA ARG A 57 11.44 31.54 40.24
C ARG A 57 10.13 31.52 41.02
N SER A 58 8.98 31.34 40.36
CA SER A 58 7.66 31.26 40.99
C SER A 58 7.34 29.86 41.55
N GLY A 59 8.01 28.82 41.04
CA GLY A 59 7.71 27.43 41.40
C GLY A 59 6.52 26.83 40.63
N SER A 60 6.01 27.52 39.62
CA SER A 60 4.91 27.04 38.76
C SER A 60 5.36 26.05 37.67
N GLY A 61 6.66 25.87 37.49
CA GLY A 61 7.24 24.87 36.59
C GLY A 61 7.36 25.32 35.14
N VAL A 62 7.38 26.64 34.88
CA VAL A 62 7.46 27.18 33.51
C VAL A 62 8.75 26.77 32.83
N LYS A 63 8.62 26.22 31.61
CA LYS A 63 9.73 25.81 30.75
C LYS A 63 9.53 26.38 29.36
N PHE A 64 10.63 26.78 28.74
CA PHE A 64 10.64 27.15 27.33
C PHE A 64 10.93 25.93 26.48
N ASN A 65 10.00 25.60 25.59
CA ASN A 65 10.17 24.61 24.53
C ASN A 65 9.86 25.31 23.21
N SER A 66 10.89 25.46 22.36
CA SER A 66 10.70 26.04 21.04
C SER A 66 9.75 25.18 20.19
N ALA A 67 8.82 25.80 19.48
CA ALA A 67 7.96 25.09 18.53
C ALA A 67 8.72 24.82 17.22
N ILE A 68 9.63 25.71 16.84
CA ILE A 68 10.52 25.57 15.67
C ILE A 68 11.56 24.45 15.88
N VAL A 69 12.19 24.39 17.06
CA VAL A 69 13.17 23.34 17.39
C VAL A 69 12.85 22.69 18.74
N PRO A 70 11.86 21.78 18.77
CA PRO A 70 11.47 21.08 19.98
C PRO A 70 12.62 20.31 20.64
N PRO A 71 12.47 19.92 21.92
CA PRO A 71 13.44 19.07 22.60
C PRO A 71 13.81 17.84 21.74
N TYR A 72 15.10 17.47 21.77
CA TYR A 72 15.67 16.33 21.06
C TYR A 72 15.63 16.33 19.52
N VAL A 73 14.95 17.27 18.86
CA VAL A 73 14.95 17.36 17.38
C VAL A 73 16.37 17.56 16.86
N ARG A 74 16.71 16.82 15.80
CA ARG A 74 17.99 16.87 15.07
C ARG A 74 17.82 17.05 13.56
N LYS A 75 16.58 17.02 13.07
CA LYS A 75 16.26 17.05 11.64
C LYS A 75 14.97 17.79 11.39
N SER A 76 14.91 18.54 10.29
CA SER A 76 13.66 19.18 9.86
C SER A 76 12.61 18.14 9.43
N PRO A 77 11.31 18.45 9.56
CA PRO A 77 10.23 17.58 9.09
C PRO A 77 10.37 17.19 7.60
N ARG A 78 10.80 18.12 6.75
CA ARG A 78 10.98 17.90 5.31
C ARG A 78 12.07 16.88 5.00
N VAL A 79 13.21 16.94 5.72
CA VAL A 79 14.28 15.94 5.59
C VAL A 79 13.82 14.57 6.08
N SER A 80 13.09 14.53 7.20
CA SER A 80 12.51 13.28 7.70
C SER A 80 11.49 12.66 6.74
N ALA A 81 10.69 13.49 6.05
CA ALA A 81 9.71 13.04 5.06
C ALA A 81 10.32 12.54 3.74
N ALA A 82 11.52 13.00 3.38
CA ALA A 82 12.22 12.55 2.17
C ALA A 82 12.66 11.07 2.25
N LEU A 83 12.92 10.56 3.45
CA LEU A 83 13.40 9.19 3.68
C LEU A 83 12.37 8.12 3.29
N PRO A 84 11.12 8.14 3.81
CA PRO A 84 10.03 7.32 3.27
C PRO A 84 9.93 7.39 1.76
N TRP A 85 10.00 8.59 1.20
CA TRP A 85 9.79 8.81 -0.22
C TRP A 85 10.88 8.14 -1.08
N LEU A 86 12.16 8.33 -0.74
CA LEU A 86 13.29 7.69 -1.43
C LEU A 86 13.21 6.16 -1.32
N TYR A 87 12.87 5.66 -0.14
CA TYR A 87 12.68 4.22 0.08
C TYR A 87 11.54 3.67 -0.79
N LEU A 88 10.38 4.34 -0.82
CA LEU A 88 9.23 4.00 -1.64
C LEU A 88 9.49 4.19 -3.14
N LYS A 89 10.49 4.97 -3.54
CA LYS A 89 10.95 5.07 -4.93
C LYS A 89 11.99 3.99 -5.31
N GLY A 90 12.37 3.13 -4.36
CA GLY A 90 13.22 1.97 -4.61
C GLY A 90 14.71 2.24 -4.41
N VAL A 91 15.08 3.31 -3.70
CA VAL A 91 16.46 3.49 -3.21
C VAL A 91 16.69 2.48 -2.09
N SER A 92 17.68 1.61 -2.25
CA SER A 92 17.98 0.58 -1.26
C SER A 92 18.49 1.22 0.05
N THR A 93 18.40 0.50 1.17
CA THR A 93 18.92 0.99 2.44
C THR A 93 20.43 1.29 2.38
N GLY A 94 21.18 0.56 1.53
CA GLY A 94 22.62 0.76 1.33
C GLY A 94 22.93 2.01 0.51
N ASP A 95 22.18 2.23 -0.58
CA ASP A 95 22.37 3.37 -1.49
C ASP A 95 21.78 4.67 -0.93
N MET A 96 21.04 4.58 0.17
CA MET A 96 20.35 5.72 0.76
C MET A 96 21.32 6.79 1.27
N SER A 97 22.48 6.39 1.80
CA SER A 97 23.48 7.35 2.25
C SER A 97 24.01 8.19 1.08
N GLU A 98 24.32 7.54 -0.05
CA GLU A 98 24.81 8.20 -1.26
C GLU A 98 23.75 9.13 -1.86
N ALA A 99 22.51 8.65 -2.01
CA ALA A 99 21.40 9.45 -2.53
C ALA A 99 21.14 10.70 -1.68
N LEU A 100 21.33 10.61 -0.36
CA LEU A 100 21.12 11.71 0.56
C LEU A 100 22.31 12.67 0.61
N SER A 101 23.54 12.19 0.48
CA SER A 101 24.72 13.04 0.33
C SER A 101 24.60 13.96 -0.89
N VAL A 102 24.08 13.44 -2.01
CA VAL A 102 23.81 14.26 -3.22
C VAL A 102 22.74 15.35 -2.95
N LEU A 103 21.72 15.05 -2.15
CA LEU A 103 20.59 15.96 -1.91
C LEU A 103 20.82 16.95 -0.76
N LEU A 104 21.61 16.58 0.24
CA LEU A 104 21.74 17.29 1.53
C LEU A 104 23.19 17.64 1.90
N GLY A 105 24.15 17.26 1.08
CA GLY A 105 25.59 17.44 1.29
C GLY A 105 26.25 16.29 2.03
N ASP A 106 27.57 16.18 1.91
CA ASP A 106 28.38 15.11 2.52
C ASP A 106 28.32 15.09 4.06
N ASP A 107 27.95 16.21 4.67
CA ASP A 107 27.75 16.38 6.12
C ASP A 107 26.35 15.98 6.60
N ALA A 108 25.51 15.37 5.75
CA ALA A 108 24.18 14.85 6.12
C ALA A 108 24.26 13.61 7.04
N LYS A 109 24.95 13.75 8.17
CA LYS A 109 25.12 12.73 9.20
C LYS A 109 23.78 12.44 9.88
N GLY A 110 23.52 11.15 10.11
CA GLY A 110 22.36 10.69 10.87
C GLY A 110 21.18 10.16 10.04
N LEU A 111 21.26 10.18 8.71
CA LEU A 111 20.31 9.45 7.84
C LEU A 111 20.85 8.03 7.57
N SER A 112 20.98 7.25 8.64
CA SER A 112 21.54 5.90 8.58
C SER A 112 20.47 4.85 8.30
N ALA A 113 20.91 3.63 7.94
CA ALA A 113 20.07 2.44 7.81
C ALA A 113 19.12 2.22 9.01
N ASN A 114 19.52 2.65 10.21
CA ASN A 114 18.69 2.55 11.41
C ASN A 114 17.42 3.42 11.37
N VAL A 115 17.43 4.56 10.66
CA VAL A 115 16.23 5.38 10.49
C VAL A 115 15.21 4.66 9.61
N VAL A 116 15.67 4.05 8.52
CA VAL A 116 14.84 3.23 7.63
C VAL A 116 14.29 2.02 8.38
N SER A 117 15.10 1.37 9.22
CA SER A 117 14.66 0.25 10.05
C SER A 117 13.50 0.65 10.98
N ARG A 118 13.59 1.82 11.64
CA ARG A 118 12.50 2.32 12.50
C ARG A 118 11.24 2.67 11.70
N LEU A 119 11.37 3.26 10.52
CA LEU A 119 10.22 3.54 9.64
C LEU A 119 9.50 2.25 9.22
N LYS A 120 10.26 1.20 8.90
CA LYS A 120 9.68 -0.12 8.58
C LYS A 120 8.92 -0.72 9.74
N ALA A 121 9.46 -0.62 10.96
CA ALA A 121 8.79 -1.09 12.16
C ALA A 121 7.47 -0.33 12.37
N GLN A 122 7.50 1.00 12.23
CA GLN A 122 6.29 1.82 12.31
C GLN A 122 5.23 1.41 11.27
N TRP A 123 5.60 1.20 10.01
CA TRP A 123 4.62 0.75 8.99
C TRP A 123 4.08 -0.66 9.25
N ALA A 124 4.88 -1.55 9.83
CA ALA A 124 4.41 -2.86 10.25
C ALA A 124 3.37 -2.75 11.39
N ASP A 125 3.62 -1.86 12.37
CA ASP A 125 2.67 -1.59 13.45
C ASP A 125 1.38 -0.93 12.94
N GLU A 126 1.50 0.03 12.02
CA GLU A 126 0.34 0.66 11.35
C GLU A 126 -0.48 -0.35 10.54
N HIS A 127 0.18 -1.25 9.80
CA HIS A 127 -0.49 -2.35 9.10
C HIS A 127 -1.20 -3.29 10.06
N ALA A 128 -0.54 -3.70 11.16
CA ALA A 128 -1.13 -4.57 12.16
C ALA A 128 -2.38 -3.94 12.78
N HIS A 129 -2.33 -2.65 13.14
CA HIS A 129 -3.48 -1.92 13.65
C HIS A 129 -4.59 -1.77 12.61
N TRP A 130 -4.25 -1.40 11.37
CA TRP A 130 -5.20 -1.32 10.27
C TRP A 130 -5.88 -2.66 9.96
N ASN A 131 -5.16 -3.77 10.16
CA ASN A 131 -5.70 -5.10 9.96
C ASN A 131 -6.61 -5.57 11.10
N GLN A 132 -6.82 -4.77 12.15
CA GLN A 132 -7.78 -5.00 13.23
C GLN A 132 -8.98 -4.04 13.19
N ARG A 133 -9.05 -3.16 12.18
CA ARG A 133 -10.13 -2.15 12.07
C ARG A 133 -11.52 -2.79 12.00
N ASP A 134 -12.51 -2.09 12.52
CA ASP A 134 -13.92 -2.48 12.41
C ASP A 134 -14.41 -2.36 10.96
N LEU A 135 -15.10 -3.40 10.49
CA LEU A 135 -15.72 -3.51 9.18
C LEU A 135 -17.25 -3.63 9.25
N SER A 136 -17.85 -3.46 10.43
CA SER A 136 -19.31 -3.52 10.65
C SER A 136 -20.12 -2.64 9.69
N ALA A 137 -19.62 -1.42 9.45
CA ALA A 137 -20.21 -0.46 8.53
C ALA A 137 -19.75 -0.62 7.06
N ALA A 138 -18.71 -1.43 6.80
CA ALA A 138 -18.15 -1.57 5.47
C ALA A 138 -19.12 -2.30 4.53
N ARG A 139 -19.26 -1.79 3.30
CA ARG A 139 -20.03 -2.41 2.23
C ARG A 139 -19.22 -2.33 0.95
N TYR A 140 -19.22 -3.40 0.17
CA TYR A 140 -18.50 -3.46 -1.09
C TYR A 140 -19.41 -3.95 -2.21
N VAL A 141 -19.27 -3.33 -3.38
CA VAL A 141 -19.98 -3.74 -4.60
C VAL A 141 -19.14 -4.77 -5.35
N TYR A 142 -17.87 -4.46 -5.56
CA TYR A 142 -16.91 -5.34 -6.23
C TYR A 142 -15.65 -5.51 -5.40
N TRP A 143 -15.06 -6.70 -5.48
CA TRP A 143 -13.68 -6.95 -5.09
C TRP A 143 -12.83 -7.27 -6.31
N TRP A 144 -11.58 -6.82 -6.29
CA TRP A 144 -10.49 -7.34 -7.10
C TRP A 144 -9.52 -8.06 -6.19
N VAL A 145 -9.14 -9.27 -6.58
CA VAL A 145 -8.28 -10.13 -5.77
C VAL A 145 -7.08 -10.61 -6.56
N ASP A 146 -5.95 -10.73 -5.88
CA ASP A 146 -4.70 -11.24 -6.48
C ASP A 146 -3.78 -11.84 -5.41
N GLY A 147 -2.97 -12.80 -5.85
CA GLY A 147 -1.89 -13.39 -5.08
C GLY A 147 -0.53 -12.93 -5.59
N ILE A 148 0.14 -12.10 -4.79
CA ILE A 148 1.39 -11.47 -5.20
C ILE A 148 2.55 -12.29 -4.66
N HIS A 149 3.07 -13.13 -5.54
CA HIS A 149 4.26 -13.91 -5.25
C HIS A 149 5.47 -13.00 -5.11
N THR A 150 6.19 -13.17 -4.00
CA THR A 150 7.48 -12.53 -3.83
C THR A 150 8.58 -13.55 -3.89
N GLY A 151 9.57 -13.31 -4.75
CA GLY A 151 10.82 -14.07 -4.77
C GLY A 151 11.71 -13.78 -3.56
N LEU A 152 11.13 -13.60 -2.36
CA LEU A 152 11.82 -13.45 -1.08
C LEU A 152 12.80 -14.61 -0.96
N ARG A 153 14.09 -14.32 -0.82
CA ARG A 153 15.12 -15.35 -0.65
C ARG A 153 15.35 -15.56 0.85
N SER A 154 14.62 -16.51 1.43
CA SER A 154 14.86 -17.01 2.79
C SER A 154 14.64 -18.52 2.78
N GLU A 155 15.32 -19.29 3.65
CA GLU A 155 15.07 -20.73 3.72
C GLU A 155 13.59 -21.00 4.06
N GLY A 156 12.90 -21.81 3.22
CA GLY A 156 11.48 -22.10 3.40
C GLY A 156 10.50 -21.02 2.88
N SER A 157 10.96 -19.97 2.18
CA SER A 157 10.09 -18.95 1.58
C SER A 157 9.39 -19.39 0.29
N ASP A 158 9.67 -20.61 -0.19
CA ASP A 158 9.20 -21.10 -1.48
C ASP A 158 7.68 -21.31 -1.46
N GLY A 159 6.97 -20.49 -2.24
CA GLY A 159 5.51 -20.44 -2.25
C GLY A 159 4.87 -19.36 -1.38
N GLN A 160 5.62 -18.51 -0.69
CA GLN A 160 5.02 -17.37 0.01
C GLN A 160 4.49 -16.30 -0.95
N CYS A 161 3.31 -15.75 -0.63
CA CYS A 161 2.65 -14.70 -1.42
C CYS A 161 1.94 -13.70 -0.49
N LEU A 162 1.60 -12.51 -1.00
CA LEU A 162 0.56 -11.68 -0.37
C LEU A 162 -0.77 -11.98 -0.99
N LEU A 163 -1.79 -12.09 -0.16
CA LEU A 163 -3.17 -12.18 -0.59
C LEU A 163 -3.79 -10.80 -0.46
N VAL A 164 -4.22 -10.24 -1.57
CA VAL A 164 -4.72 -8.87 -1.58
C VAL A 164 -6.14 -8.81 -2.08
N ILE A 165 -6.94 -8.00 -1.41
CA ILE A 165 -8.30 -7.64 -1.80
C ILE A 165 -8.38 -6.11 -1.88
N ILE A 166 -8.69 -5.59 -3.07
CA ILE A 166 -9.13 -4.21 -3.27
C ILE A 166 -10.64 -4.22 -3.46
N GLY A 167 -11.35 -3.38 -2.73
CA GLY A 167 -12.81 -3.26 -2.80
C GLY A 167 -13.21 -1.90 -3.33
N VAL A 168 -14.41 -1.84 -3.88
CA VAL A 168 -15.10 -0.57 -4.15
C VAL A 168 -16.39 -0.51 -3.36
N THR A 169 -16.59 0.61 -2.67
CA THR A 169 -17.79 0.90 -1.88
C THR A 169 -18.96 1.31 -2.78
N PRO A 170 -20.21 1.37 -2.27
CA PRO A 170 -21.37 1.78 -3.06
C PRO A 170 -21.28 3.18 -3.68
N ASP A 171 -20.52 4.09 -3.07
CA ASP A 171 -20.22 5.44 -3.57
C ASP A 171 -19.05 5.49 -4.58
N GLY A 172 -18.48 4.34 -4.94
CA GLY A 172 -17.42 4.25 -5.95
C GLY A 172 -16.00 4.45 -5.41
N ARG A 173 -15.81 4.59 -4.10
CA ARG A 173 -14.47 4.72 -3.50
C ARG A 173 -13.76 3.38 -3.50
N LYS A 174 -12.58 3.33 -4.09
CA LYS A 174 -11.69 2.17 -4.03
C LYS A 174 -10.85 2.21 -2.76
N GLU A 175 -10.74 1.08 -2.09
CA GLU A 175 -9.91 0.93 -0.91
C GLU A 175 -9.34 -0.48 -0.79
N ARG A 176 -8.24 -0.60 -0.05
CA ARG A 176 -7.70 -1.89 0.34
C ARG A 176 -8.64 -2.49 1.37
N VAL A 177 -9.08 -3.71 1.13
CA VAL A 177 -9.93 -4.46 2.07
C VAL A 177 -9.05 -5.35 2.92
N ALA A 178 -8.14 -6.09 2.28
CA ALA A 178 -7.18 -6.96 2.95
C ALA A 178 -5.82 -6.91 2.25
N ILE A 179 -4.77 -6.96 3.07
CA ILE A 179 -3.41 -7.33 2.67
C ILE A 179 -2.97 -8.37 3.68
N GLY A 180 -3.13 -9.63 3.30
CA GLY A 180 -2.87 -10.79 4.13
C GLY A 180 -1.61 -11.52 3.72
N ASP A 181 -1.10 -12.28 4.68
CA ASP A 181 -0.10 -13.33 4.44
C ASP A 181 -0.78 -14.51 3.74
N GLY A 182 -0.04 -15.27 2.93
CA GLY A 182 -0.55 -16.50 2.34
C GLY A 182 0.56 -17.40 1.81
N TYR A 183 0.22 -18.68 1.71
CA TYR A 183 1.10 -19.71 1.16
C TYR A 183 0.46 -20.35 -0.08
N ARG A 184 1.12 -20.19 -1.23
CA ARG A 184 0.79 -20.74 -2.55
C ARG A 184 -0.64 -20.43 -3.00
N GLU A 185 -1.19 -19.31 -2.55
CA GLU A 185 -2.60 -18.95 -2.76
C GLU A 185 -3.56 -20.10 -2.42
N SER A 186 -3.23 -20.86 -1.37
CA SER A 186 -4.00 -22.03 -0.98
C SER A 186 -5.41 -21.65 -0.52
N LYS A 187 -6.37 -22.58 -0.66
CA LYS A 187 -7.73 -22.39 -0.12
C LYS A 187 -7.68 -22.01 1.37
N ALA A 188 -6.85 -22.71 2.15
CA ALA A 188 -6.70 -22.45 3.59
C ALA A 188 -6.26 -21.00 3.88
N SER A 189 -5.25 -20.49 3.15
CA SER A 189 -4.78 -19.10 3.34
C SER A 189 -5.88 -18.09 3.00
N TRP A 190 -6.65 -18.34 1.93
CA TRP A 190 -7.76 -17.46 1.57
C TRP A 190 -8.95 -17.55 2.54
N VAL A 191 -9.27 -18.73 3.06
CA VAL A 191 -10.31 -18.91 4.09
C VAL A 191 -9.95 -18.10 5.34
N GLU A 192 -8.69 -18.14 5.78
CA GLU A 192 -8.21 -17.35 6.92
C GLU A 192 -8.44 -15.85 6.69
N VAL A 193 -8.03 -15.31 5.55
CA VAL A 193 -8.24 -13.89 5.19
C VAL A 193 -9.74 -13.54 5.17
N LEU A 194 -10.58 -14.38 4.57
CA LEU A 194 -12.02 -14.09 4.44
C LEU A 194 -12.77 -14.22 5.77
N LEU A 195 -12.40 -15.18 6.62
CA LEU A 195 -12.97 -15.32 7.97
C LEU A 195 -12.53 -14.18 8.89
N ASP A 196 -11.29 -13.71 8.76
CA ASP A 196 -10.80 -12.52 9.48
C ASP A 196 -11.58 -11.25 9.09
N LEU A 197 -11.99 -11.10 7.82
CA LEU A 197 -12.88 -9.99 7.45
C LEU A 197 -14.25 -10.10 8.14
N LYS A 198 -14.81 -11.31 8.25
CA LYS A 198 -16.08 -11.54 8.97
C LYS A 198 -15.94 -11.28 10.46
N SER A 199 -14.87 -11.75 11.09
CA SER A 199 -14.64 -11.57 12.53
C SER A 199 -14.52 -10.08 12.90
N ARG A 200 -13.98 -9.27 11.99
CA ARG A 200 -13.94 -7.80 12.08
C ARG A 200 -15.28 -7.10 11.80
N GLY A 201 -16.35 -7.85 11.56
CA GLY A 201 -17.70 -7.33 11.42
C GLY A 201 -18.20 -7.18 9.98
N LEU A 202 -17.44 -7.59 8.95
CA LEU A 202 -17.94 -7.54 7.58
C LEU A 202 -19.16 -8.45 7.41
N GLN A 203 -20.34 -7.84 7.29
CA GLN A 203 -21.63 -8.54 7.33
C GLN A 203 -21.91 -9.38 6.07
N ALA A 204 -21.44 -8.92 4.91
CA ALA A 204 -21.69 -9.56 3.63
C ALA A 204 -20.50 -9.40 2.67
N GLY A 205 -20.34 -10.38 1.79
CA GLY A 205 -19.40 -10.31 0.67
C GLY A 205 -19.86 -9.31 -0.39
N PRO A 206 -19.01 -9.01 -1.40
CA PRO A 206 -19.36 -8.11 -2.50
C PRO A 206 -20.39 -8.76 -3.42
N LEU A 207 -20.98 -8.00 -4.34
CA LEU A 207 -21.86 -8.55 -5.37
C LEU A 207 -21.10 -9.43 -6.37
N ALA A 208 -19.86 -9.05 -6.69
CA ALA A 208 -18.93 -9.87 -7.44
C ALA A 208 -17.47 -9.71 -6.99
N ALA A 209 -16.70 -10.78 -7.09
CA ALA A 209 -15.25 -10.78 -6.94
C ALA A 209 -14.60 -11.05 -8.30
N VAL A 210 -13.58 -10.27 -8.64
CA VAL A 210 -12.83 -10.31 -9.89
C VAL A 210 -11.40 -10.77 -9.62
N GLY A 211 -10.96 -11.85 -10.27
CA GLY A 211 -9.62 -12.40 -10.03
C GLY A 211 -9.14 -13.30 -11.16
N ASP A 212 -7.91 -13.79 -11.05
CA ASP A 212 -7.38 -14.80 -11.96
C ASP A 212 -7.91 -16.23 -11.64
N GLY A 213 -7.44 -17.22 -12.41
CA GLY A 213 -7.63 -18.67 -12.32
C GLY A 213 -7.32 -19.31 -10.97
N ALA A 214 -6.56 -18.67 -10.07
CA ALA A 214 -6.01 -19.27 -8.85
C ALA A 214 -7.08 -19.96 -7.99
N MET A 215 -7.06 -21.29 -7.94
CA MET A 215 -8.20 -22.10 -7.45
C MET A 215 -8.51 -21.91 -5.97
N GLY A 216 -7.52 -21.56 -5.14
CA GLY A 216 -7.71 -21.44 -3.69
C GLY A 216 -8.68 -20.32 -3.29
N PHE A 217 -8.61 -19.17 -3.94
CA PHE A 217 -9.51 -18.05 -3.65
C PHE A 217 -10.97 -18.42 -3.91
N TRP A 218 -11.27 -19.00 -5.07
CA TRP A 218 -12.66 -19.27 -5.46
C TRP A 218 -13.31 -20.33 -4.58
N ALA A 219 -12.56 -21.37 -4.21
CA ALA A 219 -13.05 -22.37 -3.27
C ALA A 219 -13.26 -21.79 -1.85
N ALA A 220 -12.44 -20.82 -1.43
CA ALA A 220 -12.63 -20.12 -0.17
C ALA A 220 -13.82 -19.14 -0.21
N LEU A 221 -14.00 -18.45 -1.34
CA LEU A 221 -15.09 -17.51 -1.56
C LEU A 221 -16.45 -18.22 -1.54
N GLU A 222 -16.56 -19.36 -2.20
CA GLU A 222 -17.77 -20.19 -2.20
C GLU A 222 -18.15 -20.65 -0.77
N GLU A 223 -17.16 -20.96 0.06
CA GLU A 223 -17.36 -21.37 1.45
C GLU A 223 -17.76 -20.19 2.36
N VAL A 224 -17.05 -19.07 2.26
CA VAL A 224 -17.21 -17.96 3.21
C VAL A 224 -18.28 -16.96 2.76
N PHE A 225 -18.39 -16.67 1.47
CA PHE A 225 -19.35 -15.71 0.91
C PHE A 225 -20.08 -16.29 -0.32
N PRO A 226 -20.91 -17.34 -0.15
CA PRO A 226 -21.50 -18.13 -1.24
C PRO A 226 -22.38 -17.33 -2.21
N THR A 227 -22.90 -16.18 -1.79
CA THR A 227 -23.72 -15.30 -2.63
C THR A 227 -22.90 -14.40 -3.56
N THR A 228 -21.59 -14.34 -3.38
CA THR A 228 -20.69 -13.51 -4.20
C THR A 228 -20.49 -14.16 -5.56
N ARG A 229 -20.76 -13.42 -6.65
CA ARG A 229 -20.52 -13.94 -8.00
C ARG A 229 -19.04 -13.93 -8.35
N ALA A 230 -18.57 -14.96 -9.04
CA ALA A 230 -17.21 -15.02 -9.53
C ALA A 230 -17.07 -14.41 -10.93
N GLN A 231 -16.13 -13.49 -11.09
CA GLN A 231 -15.74 -12.93 -12.39
C GLN A 231 -14.25 -13.24 -12.66
N ARG A 232 -13.97 -13.97 -13.74
CA ARG A 232 -12.59 -14.26 -14.16
C ARG A 232 -12.02 -13.12 -14.99
N CYS A 233 -10.74 -12.81 -14.77
CA CYS A 233 -10.03 -11.79 -15.51
C CYS A 233 -9.84 -12.20 -16.99
N TRP A 234 -10.38 -11.40 -17.92
CA TRP A 234 -10.20 -11.63 -19.35
C TRP A 234 -8.75 -11.52 -19.80
N PHE A 235 -7.96 -10.62 -19.21
CA PHE A 235 -6.55 -10.45 -19.56
C PHE A 235 -5.76 -11.75 -19.32
N HIS A 236 -5.84 -12.31 -18.12
CA HIS A 236 -5.18 -13.57 -17.77
C HIS A 236 -5.76 -14.75 -18.54
N LYS A 237 -7.08 -14.80 -18.73
CA LYS A 237 -7.72 -15.84 -19.53
C LYS A 237 -7.21 -15.85 -20.97
N MET A 238 -7.12 -14.70 -21.61
CA MET A 238 -6.59 -14.58 -22.96
C MET A 238 -5.14 -15.08 -23.03
N GLY A 239 -4.29 -14.69 -22.06
CA GLY A 239 -2.92 -15.22 -21.96
C GLY A 239 -2.88 -16.74 -21.86
N ASN A 240 -3.72 -17.34 -21.01
CA ASN A 240 -3.81 -18.80 -20.83
C ASN A 240 -4.27 -19.53 -22.10
N VAL A 241 -5.25 -18.98 -22.82
CA VAL A 241 -5.69 -19.54 -24.11
C VAL A 241 -4.59 -19.44 -25.16
N LEU A 242 -3.92 -18.28 -25.26
CA LEU A 242 -2.84 -18.06 -26.22
C LEU A 242 -1.62 -18.97 -25.95
N ASN A 243 -1.31 -19.25 -24.69
CA ASN A 243 -0.24 -20.20 -24.33
C ASN A 243 -0.53 -21.65 -24.78
N ALA A 244 -1.79 -21.98 -25.07
CA ALA A 244 -2.19 -23.25 -25.64
C ALA A 244 -2.25 -23.24 -27.19
N LEU A 245 -1.82 -22.14 -27.83
CA LEU A 245 -1.82 -21.95 -29.28
C LEU A 245 -0.41 -21.68 -29.82
N PRO A 246 -0.09 -22.11 -31.06
CA PRO A 246 1.12 -21.69 -31.74
C PRO A 246 1.16 -20.16 -31.93
N LYS A 247 2.35 -19.55 -31.82
CA LYS A 247 2.54 -18.08 -31.97
C LYS A 247 1.95 -17.53 -33.27
N SER A 248 2.00 -18.29 -34.37
CA SER A 248 1.42 -17.90 -35.66
C SER A 248 -0.09 -17.65 -35.61
N GLN A 249 -0.81 -18.30 -34.69
CA GLN A 249 -2.26 -18.13 -34.54
C GLN A 249 -2.64 -16.98 -33.60
N HIS A 250 -1.69 -16.42 -32.84
CA HIS A 250 -1.97 -15.49 -31.74
C HIS A 250 -2.72 -14.24 -32.20
N GLY A 251 -2.34 -13.66 -33.35
CA GLY A 251 -2.99 -12.44 -33.85
C GLY A 251 -4.49 -12.62 -34.07
N ARG A 252 -4.87 -13.66 -34.82
CA ARG A 252 -6.29 -13.97 -35.09
C ARG A 252 -7.03 -14.40 -33.83
N ALA A 253 -6.43 -15.28 -33.02
CA ALA A 253 -7.06 -15.77 -31.80
C ALA A 253 -7.31 -14.64 -30.79
N LYS A 254 -6.41 -13.65 -30.70
CA LYS A 254 -6.59 -12.48 -29.85
C LYS A 254 -7.80 -11.64 -30.29
N ALA A 255 -7.96 -11.41 -31.59
CA ALA A 255 -9.11 -10.68 -32.14
C ALA A 255 -10.42 -11.43 -31.88
N ASP A 256 -10.44 -12.75 -32.11
CA ASP A 256 -11.62 -13.59 -31.87
C ASP A 256 -11.99 -13.63 -30.37
N LEU A 257 -11.01 -13.71 -29.47
CA LEU A 257 -11.23 -13.61 -28.02
C LEU A 257 -11.76 -12.23 -27.61
N GLN A 258 -11.23 -11.15 -28.21
CA GLN A 258 -11.72 -9.79 -27.96
C GLN A 258 -13.17 -9.61 -28.38
N ALA A 259 -13.57 -10.19 -29.50
CA ALA A 259 -14.94 -10.15 -29.98
C ALA A 259 -15.96 -10.74 -28.98
N ILE A 260 -15.53 -11.66 -28.11
CA ILE A 260 -16.38 -12.24 -27.06
C ILE A 260 -16.66 -11.21 -25.97
N TRP A 261 -15.61 -10.69 -25.34
CA TRP A 261 -15.78 -9.87 -24.16
C TRP A 261 -16.11 -8.42 -24.47
N MET A 262 -15.85 -7.94 -25.68
CA MET A 262 -16.28 -6.63 -26.18
C MET A 262 -17.67 -6.62 -26.79
N ALA A 263 -18.35 -7.76 -26.86
CA ALA A 263 -19.70 -7.83 -27.43
C ALA A 263 -20.69 -6.88 -26.70
N ALA A 264 -21.68 -6.39 -27.44
CA ALA A 264 -22.68 -5.47 -26.90
C ALA A 264 -23.65 -6.16 -25.94
N THR A 265 -23.93 -7.45 -26.17
CA THR A 265 -24.86 -8.25 -25.39
C THR A 265 -24.27 -9.60 -24.99
N ARG A 266 -24.83 -10.22 -23.95
CA ARG A 266 -24.47 -11.59 -23.55
C ARG A 266 -24.74 -12.60 -24.68
N ALA A 267 -25.81 -12.42 -25.43
CA ALA A 267 -26.14 -13.30 -26.56
C ALA A 267 -25.07 -13.23 -27.66
N ASP A 268 -24.62 -12.02 -28.00
CA ASP A 268 -23.55 -11.83 -28.98
C ASP A 268 -22.21 -12.40 -28.48
N ALA A 269 -21.94 -12.24 -27.18
CA ALA A 269 -20.76 -12.84 -26.55
C ALA A 269 -20.79 -14.37 -26.64
N TYR A 270 -21.93 -14.99 -26.36
CA TYR A 270 -22.10 -16.44 -26.53
C TYR A 270 -21.93 -16.89 -27.98
N ALA A 271 -22.51 -16.17 -28.93
CA ALA A 271 -22.30 -16.48 -30.35
C ALA A 271 -20.83 -16.35 -30.76
N ALA A 272 -20.11 -15.32 -30.29
CA ALA A 272 -18.67 -15.17 -30.51
C ALA A 272 -17.85 -16.29 -29.85
N PHE A 273 -18.27 -16.72 -28.66
CA PHE A 273 -17.63 -17.81 -27.92
C PHE A 273 -17.75 -19.13 -28.69
N ASP A 274 -18.96 -19.46 -29.15
CA ASP A 274 -19.23 -20.69 -29.90
C ASP A 274 -18.50 -20.68 -31.26
N ARG A 275 -18.38 -19.51 -31.91
CA ARG A 275 -17.51 -19.33 -33.08
C ARG A 275 -16.04 -19.62 -32.78
N PHE A 276 -15.50 -19.09 -31.68
CA PHE A 276 -14.12 -19.38 -31.27
C PHE A 276 -13.91 -20.89 -31.07
N VAL A 277 -14.82 -21.55 -30.35
CA VAL A 277 -14.74 -23.00 -30.11
C VAL A 277 -14.80 -23.78 -31.43
N THR A 278 -15.63 -23.37 -32.38
CA THR A 278 -15.74 -24.01 -33.70
C THR A 278 -14.45 -23.86 -34.51
N ILE A 279 -13.87 -22.65 -34.57
CA ILE A 279 -12.66 -22.37 -35.36
C ILE A 279 -11.44 -23.12 -34.82
N TYR A 280 -11.26 -23.14 -33.50
CA TYR A 280 -10.05 -23.64 -32.87
C TYR A 280 -10.18 -25.06 -32.32
N GLY A 281 -11.40 -25.56 -32.06
CA GLY A 281 -11.65 -26.76 -31.27
C GLY A 281 -11.07 -28.04 -31.86
N ALA A 282 -11.19 -28.23 -33.18
CA ALA A 282 -10.71 -29.45 -33.83
C ALA A 282 -9.18 -29.60 -33.77
N LYS A 283 -8.44 -28.49 -33.90
CA LYS A 283 -6.97 -28.49 -33.97
C LYS A 283 -6.30 -28.17 -32.64
N TYR A 284 -6.97 -27.41 -31.78
CA TYR A 284 -6.43 -26.89 -30.53
C TYR A 284 -7.40 -27.11 -29.35
N PRO A 285 -7.78 -28.36 -29.05
CA PRO A 285 -8.77 -28.68 -28.00
C PRO A 285 -8.35 -28.18 -26.61
N LYS A 286 -7.04 -28.08 -26.34
CA LYS A 286 -6.52 -27.50 -25.09
C LYS A 286 -6.87 -26.01 -24.96
N ALA A 287 -6.75 -25.23 -26.04
CA ALA A 287 -7.02 -23.80 -26.01
C ALA A 287 -8.52 -23.52 -25.81
N THR A 288 -9.38 -24.26 -26.51
CA THR A 288 -10.84 -24.16 -26.32
C THR A 288 -11.28 -24.68 -24.96
N GLY A 289 -10.69 -25.76 -24.45
CA GLY A 289 -10.95 -26.28 -23.10
C GLY A 289 -10.61 -25.29 -21.98
N VAL A 290 -9.49 -24.56 -22.10
CA VAL A 290 -9.11 -23.49 -21.17
C VAL A 290 -10.14 -22.36 -21.16
N LEU A 291 -10.75 -22.07 -22.31
CA LEU A 291 -11.77 -21.02 -22.45
C LEU A 291 -13.13 -21.51 -21.91
N THR A 292 -13.62 -22.67 -22.36
CA THR A 292 -14.95 -23.23 -22.05
C THR A 292 -15.15 -23.50 -20.57
N LYS A 293 -14.11 -23.96 -19.86
CA LYS A 293 -14.17 -24.25 -18.42
C LYS A 293 -14.71 -23.08 -17.59
N ASP A 294 -14.42 -21.85 -18.01
CA ASP A 294 -14.75 -20.65 -17.24
C ASP A 294 -15.79 -19.77 -17.93
N ARG A 295 -16.54 -20.27 -18.94
CA ARG A 295 -17.49 -19.48 -19.77
C ARG A 295 -18.40 -18.58 -18.94
N ASP A 296 -19.08 -19.13 -17.94
CA ASP A 296 -20.04 -18.38 -17.14
C ASP A 296 -19.34 -17.34 -16.28
N SER A 297 -18.30 -17.74 -15.55
CA SER A 297 -17.51 -16.84 -14.72
C SER A 297 -16.76 -15.75 -15.51
N LEU A 298 -16.48 -15.96 -16.81
CA LEU A 298 -15.91 -14.93 -17.68
C LEU A 298 -16.94 -13.88 -18.09
N LEU A 299 -18.22 -14.21 -18.07
CA LEU A 299 -19.32 -13.39 -18.60
C LEU A 299 -20.25 -12.86 -17.50
N THR A 300 -19.96 -13.14 -16.23
CA THR A 300 -20.65 -12.61 -15.05
C THR A 300 -20.81 -11.08 -15.08
N PHE A 301 -19.88 -10.34 -15.69
CA PHE A 301 -19.94 -8.89 -15.79
C PHE A 301 -21.22 -8.39 -16.47
N TYR A 302 -21.85 -9.19 -17.34
CA TYR A 302 -23.12 -8.85 -17.97
C TYR A 302 -24.30 -8.80 -16.98
N ASP A 303 -24.16 -9.32 -15.76
CA ASP A 303 -25.16 -9.16 -14.68
C ASP A 303 -25.14 -7.76 -14.06
N PHE A 304 -24.21 -6.91 -14.47
CA PHE A 304 -23.99 -5.58 -13.91
C PHE A 304 -24.15 -4.47 -14.97
N PRO A 305 -24.31 -3.20 -14.55
CA PRO A 305 -24.43 -2.08 -15.48
C PRO A 305 -23.28 -1.98 -16.49
N ALA A 306 -23.59 -1.63 -17.73
CA ALA A 306 -22.63 -1.59 -18.84
C ALA A 306 -21.42 -0.67 -18.58
N GLU A 307 -21.65 0.44 -17.87
CA GLU A 307 -20.63 1.40 -17.46
C GLU A 307 -19.54 0.77 -16.59
N HIS A 308 -19.87 -0.31 -15.86
CA HIS A 308 -18.94 -0.97 -14.94
C HIS A 308 -18.07 -2.01 -15.65
N TRP A 309 -18.50 -2.51 -16.82
CA TRP A 309 -17.88 -3.65 -17.49
C TRP A 309 -16.38 -3.48 -17.72
N GLN A 310 -15.94 -2.27 -18.10
CA GLN A 310 -14.52 -1.96 -18.31
C GLN A 310 -13.66 -2.24 -17.07
N HIS A 311 -14.22 -2.09 -15.87
CA HIS A 311 -13.50 -2.26 -14.61
C HIS A 311 -13.54 -3.70 -14.10
N ILE A 312 -14.65 -4.42 -14.32
CA ILE A 312 -14.86 -5.76 -13.75
C ILE A 312 -14.48 -6.89 -14.71
N ARG A 313 -14.25 -6.61 -15.99
CA ARG A 313 -13.69 -7.61 -16.93
C ARG A 313 -12.22 -7.95 -16.66
N THR A 314 -11.49 -7.12 -15.91
CA THR A 314 -10.06 -7.27 -15.67
C THR A 314 -9.68 -7.02 -14.21
N THR A 315 -8.49 -7.48 -13.82
CA THR A 315 -7.87 -7.18 -12.52
C THR A 315 -7.01 -5.91 -12.55
N ASN A 316 -7.15 -5.03 -13.56
CA ASN A 316 -6.26 -3.86 -13.69
C ASN A 316 -6.23 -2.95 -12.44
N ALA A 317 -7.33 -2.90 -11.68
CA ALA A 317 -7.40 -2.17 -10.42
C ALA A 317 -6.36 -2.62 -9.39
N ILE A 318 -6.00 -3.91 -9.35
CA ILE A 318 -4.97 -4.44 -8.46
C ILE A 318 -3.58 -4.38 -9.10
N GLU A 319 -3.49 -4.70 -10.40
CA GLU A 319 -2.21 -4.68 -11.13
C GLU A 319 -1.55 -3.30 -11.09
N SER A 320 -2.34 -2.23 -11.28
CA SER A 320 -1.84 -0.85 -11.24
C SER A 320 -1.33 -0.47 -9.86
N THR A 321 -2.07 -0.82 -8.79
CA THR A 321 -1.67 -0.54 -7.40
C THR A 321 -0.38 -1.28 -7.04
N PHE A 322 -0.22 -2.53 -7.48
CA PHE A 322 0.90 -3.36 -7.08
C PHE A 322 2.10 -3.34 -8.03
N ALA A 323 1.98 -2.74 -9.22
CA ALA A 323 3.13 -2.51 -10.09
C ALA A 323 4.26 -1.77 -9.37
N THR A 324 3.90 -0.76 -8.55
CA THR A 324 4.89 0.00 -7.76
C THR A 324 5.50 -0.85 -6.64
N VAL A 325 4.71 -1.69 -5.98
CA VAL A 325 5.19 -2.61 -4.93
C VAL A 325 6.17 -3.63 -5.52
N ARG A 326 5.83 -4.25 -6.66
CA ARG A 326 6.71 -5.19 -7.39
C ARG A 326 8.00 -4.50 -7.83
N HIS A 327 7.94 -3.27 -8.33
CA HIS A 327 9.15 -2.50 -8.67
C HIS A 327 10.07 -2.29 -7.45
N ARG A 328 9.51 -1.95 -6.28
CA ARG A 328 10.29 -1.78 -5.03
C ARG A 328 10.94 -3.07 -4.58
N THR A 329 10.20 -4.18 -4.55
CA THR A 329 10.74 -5.47 -4.08
C THR A 329 11.89 -5.94 -4.96
N THR A 330 11.76 -5.82 -6.29
CA THR A 330 12.83 -6.15 -7.23
C THR A 330 14.10 -5.33 -6.99
N ARG A 331 13.99 -4.01 -6.75
CA ARG A 331 15.14 -3.14 -6.44
C ARG A 331 15.85 -3.52 -5.14
N THR A 332 15.10 -4.00 -4.14
CA THR A 332 15.68 -4.53 -2.89
C THR A 332 16.22 -5.97 -2.99
N ARG A 333 16.33 -6.52 -4.22
CA ARG A 333 16.75 -7.91 -4.49
C ARG A 333 15.97 -8.96 -3.69
N ASN A 334 14.74 -8.64 -3.29
CA ASN A 334 13.88 -9.48 -2.45
C ASN A 334 14.49 -9.87 -1.08
N CYS A 335 15.38 -9.05 -0.52
CA CYS A 335 15.95 -9.23 0.82
C CYS A 335 15.20 -8.38 1.86
N VAL A 336 13.91 -8.64 2.05
CA VAL A 336 13.09 -7.97 3.07
C VAL A 336 12.46 -8.99 4.02
N SER A 337 12.33 -8.66 5.30
CA SER A 337 11.60 -9.50 6.24
C SER A 337 10.11 -9.51 5.90
N ARG A 338 9.38 -10.54 6.34
CA ARG A 338 7.93 -10.69 6.13
C ARG A 338 7.15 -9.44 6.58
N ALA A 339 7.38 -8.99 7.80
CA ALA A 339 6.74 -7.78 8.36
C ALA A 339 7.09 -6.52 7.57
N THR A 340 8.35 -6.38 7.14
CA THR A 340 8.78 -5.25 6.28
C THR A 340 8.02 -5.26 4.96
N PHE A 341 7.80 -6.45 4.39
CA PHE A 341 7.13 -6.58 3.11
C PHE A 341 5.64 -6.25 3.19
N LEU A 342 4.95 -6.72 4.24
CA LEU A 342 3.56 -6.33 4.52
C LEU A 342 3.43 -4.81 4.70
N GLY A 343 4.31 -4.20 5.50
CA GLY A 343 4.35 -2.74 5.69
C GLY A 343 4.70 -1.95 4.42
N LEU A 344 5.42 -2.55 3.46
CA LEU A 344 5.73 -1.93 2.17
C LEU A 344 4.59 -2.00 1.15
N ALA A 345 3.73 -3.00 1.29
CA ALA A 345 2.55 -3.22 0.46
C ALA A 345 1.34 -2.39 0.94
N PHE A 346 1.28 -2.10 2.24
CA PHE A 346 0.35 -1.18 2.89
C PHE A 346 0.56 0.28 2.44
#